data_AF-A0A9D7HU28-F1
#
_entry.id   AF-A0A9D7HU28-F1
#
_cell.length_a   1.000
_cell.length_b   1.000
_cell.length_c   1.000
_cell.angle_alpha   90.00
_cell.angle_beta   90.00
_cell.angle_gamma   90.00
#
_symmetry.space_group_name_H-M   'P 1'
#
loop_
_entity.id
_entity.type
_entity.pdbx_description
1 polymer ?
#
loop_
_entity_poly.entity_id
_entity_poly.type
_entity_poly.pdbx_seq_one_letter_code
_entity_poly.pdbx_strand_id
1 'polypeptide(L)'
;MKHYISSRKLLWFALALFIVAGLAIPSELSAGNYPKNGVFKRLPDAKDNWFYVDNNNWEIKAPDKWTHMMGSMGSTTVLSRFMNKYAAGALVMTFGLFKEYDDAYREGWSYRDIIADAVGITASLTANDRYRLLCDYDSEKVMLVVSMTIH
;
A
#
# COMPACT_ATOMS: atom_id res chain seq x y z
N MET A 1 -29.66 -18.12 -23.53
CA MET A 1 -29.07 -18.65 -22.29
C MET A 1 -27.98 -17.71 -21.81
N LYS A 2 -28.10 -17.11 -20.61
CA LYS A 2 -27.04 -16.26 -20.04
C LYS A 2 -26.05 -17.18 -19.32
N HIS A 3 -24.82 -17.28 -19.83
CA HIS A 3 -23.75 -18.00 -19.15
C HIS A 3 -23.28 -17.18 -17.94
N TYR A 4 -23.75 -17.54 -16.74
CA TYR A 4 -23.19 -17.03 -15.51
C TYR A 4 -21.82 -17.69 -15.29
N ILE A 5 -20.75 -16.91 -15.45
CA ILE A 5 -19.43 -17.29 -14.95
C ILE A 5 -19.56 -17.36 -13.43
N SER A 6 -19.25 -18.52 -12.83
CA SER A 6 -19.39 -18.68 -11.38
C SER A 6 -18.48 -17.68 -10.65
N SER A 7 -18.96 -17.15 -9.52
CA SER A 7 -18.23 -16.19 -8.68
C SER A 7 -16.82 -16.68 -8.31
N ARG A 8 -16.62 -17.99 -8.20
CA ARG A 8 -15.30 -18.61 -7.98
C ARG A 8 -14.36 -18.43 -9.17
N LYS A 9 -14.84 -18.60 -10.40
CA LYS A 9 -14.03 -18.39 -11.61
C LYS A 9 -13.68 -16.91 -11.78
N LEU A 10 -14.62 -16.02 -11.43
CA LEU A 10 -14.37 -14.57 -11.43
C LEU A 10 -13.32 -14.16 -10.39
N LEU A 11 -13.36 -14.75 -9.19
CA LEU A 11 -12.36 -14.54 -8.14
C LEU A 11 -10.97 -14.98 -8.60
N TRP A 12 -10.83 -16.18 -9.17
CA TRP A 12 -9.54 -16.65 -9.69
C TRP A 12 -9.03 -15.81 -10.85
N PHE A 13 -9.93 -15.34 -11.72
CA PHE A 13 -9.57 -14.47 -12.83
C PHE A 13 -9.14 -13.07 -12.33
N ALA A 14 -9.85 -12.51 -11.34
CA ALA A 14 -9.48 -11.24 -10.72
C ALA A 14 -8.18 -11.34 -9.93
N LEU A 15 -7.96 -12.45 -9.20
CA LEU A 15 -6.70 -12.72 -8.50
C LEU A 15 -5.55 -12.87 -9.49
N ALA A 16 -5.77 -13.59 -10.60
CA ALA A 16 -4.79 -13.69 -11.68
C ALA A 16 -4.53 -12.33 -12.34
N LEU A 17 -5.57 -11.51 -12.55
CA LEU A 17 -5.41 -10.16 -13.09
C LEU A 17 -4.68 -9.23 -12.10
N PHE A 18 -4.89 -9.40 -10.79
CA PHE A 18 -4.22 -8.60 -9.76
C PHE A 18 -2.77 -9.03 -9.56
N ILE A 19 -2.49 -10.33 -9.65
CA ILE A 19 -1.12 -10.87 -9.69
C ILE A 19 -0.44 -10.38 -10.98
N VAL A 20 -1.08 -10.50 -12.13
CA VAL A 20 -0.52 -10.05 -13.41
C VAL A 20 -0.38 -8.52 -13.42
N ALA A 21 -1.33 -7.75 -12.91
CA ALA A 21 -1.23 -6.29 -12.86
C ALA A 21 -0.22 -5.81 -11.81
N GLY A 22 -0.12 -6.47 -10.66
CA GLY A 22 0.91 -6.22 -9.65
C GLY A 22 2.31 -6.63 -10.11
N LEU A 23 2.41 -7.64 -10.97
CA LEU A 23 3.65 -8.05 -11.66
C LEU A 23 3.93 -7.22 -12.93
N ALA A 24 2.92 -6.57 -13.51
CA ALA A 24 3.01 -5.78 -14.74
C ALA A 24 3.01 -4.26 -14.47
N ILE A 25 3.06 -3.82 -13.22
CA ILE A 25 3.66 -2.52 -12.94
C ILE A 25 5.13 -2.70 -13.34
N PRO A 26 5.62 -2.02 -14.39
CA PRO A 26 7.00 -2.16 -14.80
C PRO A 26 7.87 -1.78 -13.60
N SER A 27 8.53 -2.78 -13.03
CA SER A 27 9.59 -2.64 -12.02
C SER A 27 10.78 -1.83 -12.56
N GLU A 28 10.75 -1.48 -13.84
CA GLU A 28 11.79 -0.74 -14.55
C GLU A 28 11.78 0.78 -14.34
N LEU A 29 10.82 1.37 -13.61
CA LEU A 29 10.84 2.83 -13.35
C LEU A 29 11.55 3.27 -12.07
N SER A 30 12.08 2.34 -11.25
CA SER A 30 13.04 2.68 -10.18
C SER A 30 13.75 1.45 -9.58
N ALA A 31 14.14 0.47 -10.39
CA ALA A 31 15.10 -0.54 -9.92
C ALA A 31 16.51 0.07 -9.94
N GLY A 32 16.75 1.04 -9.05
CA GLY A 32 18.07 1.18 -8.48
C GLY A 32 18.43 -0.20 -7.93
N ASN A 33 19.44 -0.84 -8.51
CA ASN A 33 19.98 -2.10 -8.01
C ASN A 33 20.55 -1.82 -6.61
N TYR A 34 19.70 -1.83 -5.59
CA TYR A 34 20.15 -1.95 -4.21
C TYR A 34 20.58 -3.41 -4.07
N PRO A 35 21.89 -3.73 -4.05
CA PRO A 35 22.31 -5.11 -3.89
C PRO A 35 21.73 -5.61 -2.56
N LYS A 36 21.00 -6.73 -2.62
CA LYS A 36 20.58 -7.43 -1.41
C LYS A 36 21.84 -7.83 -0.69
N ASN A 37 22.25 -7.07 0.32
CA ASN A 37 23.50 -7.31 1.03
C ASN A 37 23.37 -8.52 1.99
N GLY A 38 22.22 -9.20 1.98
CA GLY A 38 21.91 -10.35 2.83
C GLY A 38 21.66 -9.99 4.30
N VAL A 39 21.77 -8.71 4.66
CA VAL A 39 21.61 -8.24 6.03
C VAL A 39 20.23 -7.62 6.18
N PHE A 40 19.40 -8.25 7.01
CA PHE A 40 18.13 -7.67 7.43
C PHE A 40 18.41 -6.40 8.24
N LYS A 41 17.96 -5.24 7.76
CA LYS A 41 18.16 -3.95 8.44
C LYS A 41 16.87 -3.18 8.53
N ARG A 42 16.69 -2.47 9.64
CA ARG A 42 15.64 -1.46 9.79
C ARG A 42 16.11 -0.15 9.18
N LEU A 43 15.18 0.55 8.51
CA LEU A 43 15.43 1.90 8.03
C LEU A 43 15.61 2.84 9.24
N PRO A 44 16.71 3.61 9.33
CA PRO A 44 16.91 4.57 10.43
C PRO A 44 15.79 5.61 10.44
N ASP A 45 15.37 6.08 11.62
CA ASP A 45 14.25 7.01 11.77
C ASP A 45 14.41 8.32 10.98
N ALA A 46 15.66 8.75 10.72
CA ALA A 46 15.96 9.93 9.90
C ALA A 46 15.69 9.71 8.39
N LYS A 47 15.60 8.46 7.96
CA LYS A 47 15.32 8.03 6.57
C LYS A 47 13.91 7.47 6.42
N ASP A 48 13.32 6.96 7.49
CA ASP A 48 11.92 6.52 7.55
C ASP A 48 11.02 7.70 7.91
N ASN A 49 10.86 8.69 7.05
CA ASN A 49 10.04 9.88 7.36
C ASN A 49 8.56 9.63 7.04
N TRP A 50 7.66 10.21 7.83
CA TRP A 50 6.23 10.29 7.49
C TRP A 50 5.98 11.15 6.23
N PHE A 51 6.99 11.89 5.80
CA PHE A 51 7.00 12.79 4.68
C PHE A 51 8.24 12.46 3.82
N TYR A 52 8.02 11.94 2.61
CA TYR A 52 9.06 11.89 1.59
C TYR A 52 8.71 12.90 0.50
N VAL A 53 9.54 13.92 0.36
CA VAL A 53 9.47 14.88 -0.74
C VAL A 53 10.73 14.67 -1.57
N ASP A 54 10.56 14.09 -2.76
CA ASP A 54 11.60 14.17 -3.79
C ASP A 54 11.60 15.62 -4.27
N ASN A 55 12.43 16.49 -3.68
CA ASN A 55 12.47 17.92 -4.01
C ASN A 55 12.66 18.20 -5.51
N ASN A 56 13.18 17.22 -6.26
CA ASN A 56 13.38 17.33 -7.71
C ASN A 56 12.18 16.86 -8.53
N ASN A 57 11.23 16.10 -7.96
CA ASN A 57 10.12 15.46 -8.67
C ASN A 57 8.81 15.48 -7.84
N TRP A 58 8.63 16.46 -6.96
CA TRP A 58 7.55 16.49 -5.97
C TRP A 58 6.17 16.59 -6.64
N GLU A 59 6.11 17.17 -7.83
CA GLU A 59 4.89 17.33 -8.64
C GLU A 59 4.39 16.01 -9.26
N ILE A 60 5.24 14.98 -9.35
CA ILE A 60 4.91 13.69 -9.98
C ILE A 60 5.00 12.49 -9.03
N LYS A 61 5.62 12.64 -7.85
CA LYS A 61 5.71 11.57 -6.84
C LYS A 61 4.87 11.91 -5.61
N ALA A 62 3.85 11.09 -5.36
CA ALA A 62 3.14 11.11 -4.10
C ALA A 62 4.07 10.67 -2.94
N PRO A 63 3.80 11.14 -1.71
CA PRO A 63 4.59 10.72 -0.55
C PRO A 63 4.52 9.21 -0.33
N ASP A 64 5.63 8.61 0.07
CA ASP A 64 5.75 7.16 0.23
C ASP A 64 4.67 6.56 1.16
N LYS A 65 4.50 7.11 2.38
CA LYS A 65 3.48 6.63 3.34
C LYS A 65 2.05 6.81 2.85
N TRP A 66 1.82 7.83 2.03
CA TRP A 66 0.53 8.02 1.36
C TRP A 66 0.24 6.88 0.39
N THR A 67 1.24 6.46 -0.40
CA THR A 67 1.08 5.35 -1.35
C THR A 67 0.81 4.02 -0.65
N HIS A 68 1.46 3.75 0.48
CA HIS A 68 1.16 2.59 1.33
C HIS A 68 -0.28 2.61 1.82
N MET A 69 -0.69 3.71 2.45
CA MET A 69 -2.05 3.83 2.99
C MET A 69 -3.12 3.69 1.89
N MET A 70 -2.98 4.43 0.79
CA MET A 70 -3.94 4.41 -0.32
C MET A 70 -3.94 3.07 -1.05
N GLY A 71 -2.76 2.47 -1.27
CA GLY A 71 -2.61 1.16 -1.89
C GLY A 71 -3.29 0.07 -1.06
N SER A 72 -3.06 0.06 0.25
CA SER A 72 -3.66 -0.89 1.18
C SER A 72 -5.17 -0.70 1.34
N MET A 73 -5.64 0.55 1.43
CA MET A 73 -7.07 0.88 1.46
C MET A 73 -7.78 0.44 0.16
N GLY A 74 -7.23 0.79 -1.00
CA GLY A 74 -7.77 0.44 -2.30
C GLY A 74 -7.80 -1.07 -2.52
N SER A 75 -6.70 -1.75 -2.22
CA SER A 75 -6.59 -3.21 -2.35
C SER A 75 -7.59 -3.94 -1.46
N THR A 76 -7.73 -3.51 -0.20
CA THR A 76 -8.70 -4.10 0.73
C THR A 76 -10.14 -3.88 0.26
N THR A 77 -10.44 -2.68 -0.25
CA THR A 77 -11.77 -2.33 -0.78
C THR A 77 -12.12 -3.17 -2.01
N VAL A 78 -11.17 -3.41 -2.91
CA VAL A 78 -11.38 -4.23 -4.10
C VAL A 78 -11.52 -5.71 -3.72
N LEU A 79 -10.61 -6.24 -2.92
CA LEU A 79 -10.60 -7.66 -2.55
C LEU A 79 -11.82 -8.05 -1.71
N SER A 80 -12.29 -7.17 -0.83
CA SER A 80 -13.49 -7.42 -0.02
C SER A 80 -14.78 -7.56 -0.84
N ARG A 81 -14.78 -7.19 -2.13
CA ARG A 81 -15.90 -7.48 -3.05
C ARG A 81 -15.96 -8.95 -3.45
N PHE A 82 -14.87 -9.70 -3.29
CA PHE A 82 -14.77 -11.10 -3.73
C PHE A 82 -14.51 -12.08 -2.59
N MET A 83 -14.16 -11.60 -1.39
CA MET A 83 -13.94 -12.42 -0.19
C MET A 83 -14.39 -11.70 1.08
N ASN A 84 -14.37 -12.40 2.22
CA ASN A 84 -14.68 -11.78 3.51
C ASN A 84 -13.77 -10.55 3.76
N LYS A 85 -14.34 -9.42 4.19
CA LYS A 85 -13.59 -8.16 4.36
C LYS A 85 -12.39 -8.28 5.31
N TYR A 86 -12.51 -9.03 6.40
CA TYR A 86 -11.41 -9.25 7.34
C TYR A 86 -10.33 -10.14 6.74
N ALA A 87 -10.72 -11.14 5.94
CA ALA A 87 -9.77 -11.96 5.19
C ALA A 87 -9.04 -11.13 4.12
N ALA A 88 -9.73 -10.21 3.44
CA ALA A 88 -9.11 -9.27 2.50
C ALA A 88 -8.08 -8.37 3.21
N GLY A 89 -8.44 -7.79 4.35
CA GLY A 89 -7.51 -6.97 5.14
C GLY A 89 -6.28 -7.75 5.61
N ALA A 90 -6.46 -8.98 6.11
CA ALA A 90 -5.36 -9.84 6.51
C ALA A 90 -4.44 -10.21 5.33
N LEU A 91 -5.02 -10.47 4.15
CA LEU A 91 -4.26 -10.76 2.93
C LEU A 91 -3.42 -9.55 2.51
N VAL A 92 -4.01 -8.35 2.48
CA VAL A 92 -3.31 -7.11 2.13
C VAL A 92 -2.18 -6.83 3.12
N MET A 93 -2.44 -6.97 4.43
CA MET A 93 -1.41 -6.82 5.46
C MET A 93 -0.25 -7.80 5.25
N THR A 94 -0.56 -9.05 4.90
CA THR A 94 0.47 -10.07 4.65
C THR A 94 1.34 -9.70 3.45
N PHE A 95 0.75 -9.15 2.37
CA PHE A 95 1.53 -8.66 1.24
C PHE A 95 2.39 -7.44 1.60
N GLY A 96 1.88 -6.51 2.40
CA GLY A 96 2.66 -5.37 2.93
C GLY A 96 3.88 -5.85 3.73
N LEU A 97 3.68 -6.81 4.65
CA LEU A 97 4.77 -7.40 5.42
C LEU A 97 5.81 -8.12 4.55
N PHE A 98 5.39 -8.82 3.49
CA PHE A 98 6.34 -9.45 2.56
C PHE A 98 7.12 -8.42 1.74
N LYS A 99 6.49 -7.32 1.33
CA LYS A 99 7.17 -6.19 0.69
C LYS A 99 8.25 -5.62 1.62
N GLU A 100 7.87 -5.27 2.85
CA GLU A 100 8.80 -4.72 3.85
C GLU A 100 9.93 -5.69 4.20
N TYR A 101 9.64 -6.99 4.23
CA TYR A 101 10.67 -8.01 4.40
C TYR A 101 11.68 -8.00 3.24
N ASP A 102 11.24 -7.83 2.00
CA ASP A 102 12.16 -7.73 0.85
C ASP A 102 12.98 -6.42 0.91
N ASP A 103 12.33 -5.32 1.26
CA ASP A 103 12.97 -4.01 1.42
C ASP A 103 14.00 -4.03 2.55
N ALA A 104 13.78 -4.81 3.61
CA ALA A 104 14.74 -5.05 4.68
C ALA A 104 16.11 -5.52 4.19
N TYR A 105 16.17 -6.26 3.09
CA TYR A 105 17.44 -6.73 2.51
C TYR A 105 18.02 -5.76 1.48
N ARG A 106 17.24 -4.80 0.98
CA ARG A 106 17.65 -3.80 -0.02
C ARG A 106 18.01 -2.47 0.63
N GLU A 107 17.02 -1.77 1.16
CA GLU A 107 17.09 -0.38 1.65
C GLU A 107 16.86 -0.27 3.16
N GLY A 108 16.09 -1.20 3.72
CA GLY A 108 15.75 -1.33 5.12
C GLY A 108 14.23 -1.28 5.31
N TRP A 109 13.69 -2.12 6.19
CA TRP A 109 12.24 -2.15 6.43
C TRP A 109 11.82 -0.93 7.25
N SER A 110 10.61 -0.47 6.99
CA SER A 110 10.03 0.73 7.56
C SER A 110 8.80 0.36 8.38
N TYR A 111 8.84 0.66 9.67
CA TYR A 111 7.69 0.38 10.54
C TYR A 111 6.54 1.36 10.27
N ARG A 112 6.85 2.56 9.74
CA ARG A 112 5.84 3.56 9.40
C ARG A 112 5.05 3.15 8.16
N ASP A 113 5.65 2.42 7.24
CA ASP A 113 4.93 1.79 6.12
C ASP A 113 3.92 0.76 6.60
N ILE A 114 4.34 -0.10 7.53
CA ILE A 114 3.43 -1.07 8.17
C ILE A 114 2.27 -0.37 8.88
N ILE A 115 2.53 0.74 9.57
CA ILE A 115 1.47 1.54 10.21
C ILE A 115 0.56 2.16 9.14
N ALA A 116 1.10 2.74 8.08
CA ALA A 116 0.33 3.32 6.98
C ALA A 116 -0.57 2.28 6.31
N ASP A 117 -0.06 1.07 6.06
CA ASP A 117 -0.82 -0.05 5.54
C ASP A 117 -1.96 -0.45 6.48
N ALA A 118 -1.66 -0.58 7.78
CA ALA A 118 -2.67 -0.90 8.79
C ALA A 118 -3.77 0.17 8.88
N VAL A 119 -3.41 1.46 8.78
CA VAL A 119 -4.37 2.57 8.73
C VAL A 119 -5.24 2.49 7.47
N GLY A 120 -4.64 2.23 6.31
CA GLY A 120 -5.37 2.06 5.05
C GLY A 120 -6.35 0.88 5.07
N ILE A 121 -5.92 -0.26 5.59
CA ILE A 121 -6.78 -1.44 5.81
C ILE A 121 -7.92 -1.08 6.76
N THR A 122 -7.59 -0.48 7.91
CA THR A 122 -8.60 -0.10 8.91
C THR A 122 -9.63 0.85 8.32
N ALA A 123 -9.20 1.87 7.58
CA ALA A 123 -10.08 2.81 6.89
C ALA A 123 -11.03 2.10 5.92
N SER A 124 -10.54 1.14 5.14
CA SER A 124 -11.39 0.32 4.26
C SER A 124 -12.41 -0.53 5.05
N LEU A 125 -12.01 -1.12 6.17
CA LEU A 125 -12.87 -2.01 6.96
C LEU A 125 -13.96 -1.29 7.76
N THR A 126 -13.68 -0.07 8.23
CA THR A 126 -14.52 0.68 9.16
C THR A 126 -15.29 1.82 8.50
N ALA A 127 -14.75 2.40 7.43
CA ALA A 127 -15.22 3.68 6.91
C ALA A 127 -15.63 3.63 5.42
N ASN A 128 -16.14 2.49 4.91
CA ASN A 128 -16.81 2.33 3.60
C ASN A 128 -17.43 3.66 3.09
N ASP A 129 -16.67 4.42 2.29
CA ASP A 129 -17.03 5.71 1.67
C ASP A 129 -17.10 6.98 2.55
N ARG A 130 -16.73 6.91 3.85
CA ARG A 130 -16.78 8.05 4.80
C ARG A 130 -15.42 8.64 5.16
N TYR A 131 -14.35 8.10 4.57
CA TYR A 131 -13.01 8.55 4.86
C TYR A 131 -12.56 9.62 3.86
N ARG A 132 -12.14 10.78 4.35
CA ARG A 132 -11.52 11.83 3.53
C ARG A 132 -10.06 11.90 3.90
N LEU A 133 -9.20 11.57 2.94
CA LEU A 133 -7.76 11.64 3.13
C LEU A 133 -7.24 12.88 2.38
N LEU A 134 -6.54 13.76 3.09
CA LEU A 134 -5.88 14.93 2.53
C LEU A 134 -4.37 14.67 2.50
N CYS A 135 -3.79 14.68 1.31
CA CYS A 135 -2.34 14.72 1.14
C CYS A 135 -2.00 16.19 0.92
N ASP A 136 -1.26 16.79 1.85
CA ASP A 136 -0.70 18.11 1.65
C ASP A 136 0.82 18.02 1.56
N TYR A 137 1.42 18.83 0.69
CA TYR A 137 2.86 18.80 0.45
C TYR A 137 3.53 19.92 1.25
N ASP A 138 4.13 19.57 2.40
CA ASP A 138 4.94 20.49 3.20
C ASP A 138 6.29 19.82 3.49
N SER A 139 7.38 20.47 3.09
CA SER A 139 8.76 20.01 3.29
C SER A 139 9.21 20.05 4.75
N GLU A 140 8.46 20.72 5.63
CA GLU A 140 8.79 20.94 7.04
C GLU A 140 7.71 20.47 8.03
N LYS A 141 6.52 20.03 7.56
CA LYS A 141 5.40 19.60 8.43
C LYS A 141 4.81 18.25 8.06
N VAL A 142 3.96 17.73 8.95
CA VAL A 142 3.24 16.46 8.79
C VAL A 142 2.29 16.54 7.58
N MET A 143 2.66 15.87 6.48
CA MET A 143 1.95 15.87 5.19
C MET A 143 0.66 15.05 5.16
N LEU A 144 0.49 14.12 6.11
CA LEU A 144 -0.69 13.27 6.21
C LEU A 144 -1.57 13.74 7.36
N VAL A 145 -2.59 14.54 7.06
CA VAL A 145 -3.65 14.86 8.02
C VAL A 145 -4.80 13.88 7.82
N VAL A 146 -4.84 12.86 8.67
CA VAL A 146 -5.95 11.92 8.76
C VAL A 146 -7.09 12.60 9.51
N SER A 147 -8.16 12.96 8.80
CA SER A 147 -9.40 13.42 9.41
C SER A 147 -10.49 12.36 9.22
N MET A 148 -10.74 11.58 10.28
CA MET A 148 -11.80 10.58 10.30
C MET A 148 -13.04 11.19 10.97
N THR A 149 -14.16 11.32 10.25
CA THR A 149 -15.44 11.69 10.87
C THR A 149 -16.16 10.41 11.29
N ILE A 150 -16.27 10.21 12.60
CA ILE A 150 -17.03 9.11 13.22
C ILE A 150 -18.34 9.71 13.74
N HIS A 151 -19.48 9.23 13.25
CA HIS A 151 -20.81 9.57 13.75
C HIS A 151 -21.33 8.47 14.67
#